data_AF-A0A2T3MP06-F1
#
_entry.id   AF-A0A2T3MP06-F1
#
_cell.length_a   1.000
_cell.length_b   1.000
_cell.length_c   1.000
_cell.angle_alpha   90.00
_cell.angle_beta   90.00
_cell.angle_gamma   90.00
#
_symmetry.space_group_name_H-M   'P 1'
#
loop_
_entity.id
_entity.type
_entity.pdbx_description
1 polymer ?
#
loop_
_entity_poly.entity_id
_entity_poly.type
_entity_poly.pdbx_seq_one_letter_code
_entity_poly.pdbx_strand_id
1 'polypeptide(L)'
;MLNKALIGIISALIFVVLQAVISSVNTKATYEFSTKNNNIAQDTLQLTLNDGHASMLISRKCNTNNYSSHFNGVFLRFQNHYYLLGMEHIDNNNSQLMFSSFFMDSLRSGDAIYISHSPISCQNNYYSDILLGKRVIN
;
A
#
# COMPACT_ATOMS: atom_id res chain seq x y z
N MET A 1 -16.54 -4.07 38.02
CA MET A 1 -16.20 -2.91 37.16
C MET A 1 -15.63 -3.30 35.79
N LEU A 2 -15.08 -4.50 35.60
CA LEU A 2 -14.44 -4.97 34.36
C LEU A 2 -15.35 -4.95 33.11
N ASN A 3 -16.64 -5.28 33.24
CA ASN A 3 -17.56 -5.36 32.08
C ASN A 3 -17.82 -4.02 31.38
N LYS A 4 -17.92 -2.90 32.12
CA LYS A 4 -18.25 -1.60 31.51
C LYS A 4 -17.08 -1.04 30.69
N ALA A 5 -15.86 -1.16 31.22
CA ALA A 5 -14.65 -0.74 30.52
C ALA A 5 -14.40 -1.61 29.29
N LEU A 6 -14.56 -2.93 29.41
CA LEU A 6 -14.40 -3.86 28.29
C LEU A 6 -15.41 -3.58 27.17
N ILE A 7 -16.68 -3.33 27.51
CA ILE A 7 -17.70 -2.94 26.52
C ILE A 7 -17.27 -1.65 25.82
N GLY A 8 -16.83 -0.64 26.56
CA GLY A 8 -16.35 0.62 25.97
C GLY A 8 -15.20 0.42 24.99
N ILE A 9 -14.22 -0.41 25.34
CA ILE A 9 -13.07 -0.74 24.48
C ILE A 9 -13.53 -1.46 23.20
N ILE A 10 -14.38 -2.48 23.34
CA ILE A 10 -14.90 -3.25 22.19
C ILE A 10 -15.73 -2.35 21.28
N SER A 11 -16.60 -1.51 21.83
CA SER A 11 -17.40 -0.56 21.05
C SER A 11 -16.52 0.45 20.31
N ALA A 12 -15.47 0.96 20.93
CA ALA A 12 -14.53 1.87 20.27
C ALA A 12 -13.78 1.18 19.12
N LEU A 13 -13.32 -0.06 19.31
CA LEU A 13 -12.67 -0.86 18.26
C LEU A 13 -13.60 -1.08 17.06
N ILE A 14 -14.84 -1.50 17.32
CA ILE A 14 -15.85 -1.69 16.26
C ILE A 14 -16.10 -0.39 15.50
N PHE A 15 -16.23 0.73 16.23
CA PHE A 15 -16.45 2.02 15.61
C PHE A 15 -15.28 2.43 14.70
N VAL A 16 -14.04 2.23 15.13
CA VAL A 16 -12.85 2.52 14.31
C VAL A 16 -12.82 1.65 13.05
N VAL A 17 -13.11 0.35 13.17
CA VAL A 17 -13.14 -0.56 12.01
C VAL A 17 -14.24 -0.15 11.02
N LEU A 18 -15.45 0.17 11.51
CA LEU A 18 -16.54 0.63 10.66
C LEU A 18 -16.19 1.91 9.91
N GLN A 19 -15.58 2.89 10.59
CA GLN A 19 -15.10 4.11 9.94
C GLN A 19 -14.07 3.79 8.86
N ALA A 20 -13.16 2.85 9.12
CA ALA A 20 -12.13 2.48 8.15
C ALA A 20 -12.70 1.77 6.91
N VAL A 21 -13.70 0.91 7.10
CA VAL A 21 -14.42 0.24 6.02
C VAL A 21 -15.22 1.25 5.18
N ILE A 22 -16.02 2.12 5.83
CA ILE A 22 -16.81 3.15 5.15
C ILE A 22 -15.91 4.11 4.36
N SER A 23 -14.78 4.52 4.93
CA SER A 23 -13.81 5.36 4.22
C SER A 23 -13.19 4.65 3.03
N SER A 24 -12.90 3.36 3.15
CA SER A 24 -12.32 2.53 2.09
C SER A 24 -13.26 2.39 0.90
N VAL A 25 -14.53 2.01 1.13
CA VAL A 25 -15.51 1.84 0.05
C VAL A 25 -15.84 3.15 -0.67
N ASN A 26 -15.68 4.30 0.00
CA ASN A 26 -15.89 5.61 -0.62
C ASN A 26 -14.63 6.20 -1.26
N THR A 27 -13.49 5.52 -1.20
CA THR A 27 -12.24 6.03 -1.75
C THR A 27 -12.04 5.55 -3.18
N LYS A 28 -11.83 6.51 -4.08
CA LYS A 28 -11.40 6.28 -5.47
C LYS A 28 -10.16 7.12 -5.78
N ALA A 29 -9.02 6.47 -5.95
CA ALA A 29 -7.76 7.15 -6.20
C ALA A 29 -6.75 6.23 -6.87
N THR A 30 -5.93 6.81 -7.74
CA THR A 30 -4.74 6.16 -8.29
C THR A 30 -3.52 6.95 -7.85
N TYR A 31 -2.49 6.24 -7.40
CA TYR A 31 -1.21 6.80 -6.97
C TYR A 31 -0.08 6.15 -7.76
N GLU A 32 0.90 6.96 -8.12
CA GLU A 32 2.14 6.49 -8.72
C GLU A 32 3.29 6.84 -7.78
N PHE A 33 4.01 5.82 -7.32
CA PHE A 33 5.17 5.92 -6.46
C PHE A 33 6.41 5.55 -7.25
N SER A 34 7.50 6.29 -7.05
CA SER A 34 8.75 5.96 -7.69
C SER A 34 9.94 6.30 -6.80
N THR A 35 11.00 5.52 -6.92
CA THR A 35 12.33 5.89 -6.45
C THR A 35 13.23 6.17 -7.64
N LYS A 36 14.05 7.22 -7.53
CA LYS A 36 15.18 7.45 -8.43
C LYS A 36 16.45 7.24 -7.62
N ASN A 37 16.91 5.99 -7.55
CA ASN A 37 18.21 5.70 -6.96
C ASN A 37 19.27 5.61 -8.08
N ASN A 38 20.01 6.71 -8.26
CA ASN A 38 21.20 6.90 -9.10
C ASN A 38 21.61 5.69 -9.98
N ASN A 39 20.90 5.48 -11.09
CA ASN A 39 21.21 4.52 -12.17
C ASN A 39 21.32 3.02 -11.79
N ILE A 40 21.06 2.61 -10.55
CA ILE A 40 21.25 1.22 -10.10
C ILE A 40 19.93 0.45 -10.08
N ALA A 41 18.84 1.10 -9.65
CA ALA A 41 17.50 0.52 -9.59
C ALA A 41 16.44 1.61 -9.77
N GLN A 42 15.42 1.32 -10.56
CA GLN A 42 14.23 2.15 -10.68
C GLN A 42 13.02 1.30 -10.32
N ASP A 43 12.39 1.61 -9.19
CA ASP A 43 11.13 1.01 -8.78
C ASP A 43 10.00 2.00 -9.06
N THR A 44 8.98 1.52 -9.76
CA THR A 44 7.73 2.22 -9.99
C THR A 44 6.59 1.36 -9.51
N LEU A 45 5.70 1.95 -8.71
CA LEU A 45 4.54 1.28 -8.16
C LEU A 45 3.31 2.11 -8.49
N GLN A 46 2.35 1.50 -9.17
CA GLN A 46 1.05 2.13 -9.46
C GLN A 46 -0.02 1.44 -8.62
N LEU A 47 -0.62 2.18 -7.69
CA LEU A 47 -1.68 1.69 -6.83
C LEU A 47 -3.01 2.32 -7.24
N THR A 48 -4.01 1.48 -7.50
CA THR A 48 -5.39 1.89 -7.75
C THR A 48 -6.30 1.39 -6.63
N LEU A 49 -7.03 2.32 -6.04
CA LEU A 49 -8.02 2.10 -4.99
C LEU A 49 -9.41 2.40 -5.53
N ASN A 50 -10.33 1.45 -5.42
CA ASN A 50 -11.70 1.64 -5.83
C ASN A 50 -12.65 0.76 -5.02
N ASP A 51 -13.66 1.36 -4.40
CA ASP A 51 -14.77 0.63 -3.76
C ASP A 51 -14.30 -0.45 -2.75
N GLY A 52 -13.24 -0.14 -1.99
CA GLY A 52 -12.65 -1.07 -1.00
C GLY A 52 -11.65 -2.09 -1.58
N HIS A 53 -11.54 -2.17 -2.90
CA HIS A 53 -10.55 -2.99 -3.60
C HIS A 53 -9.26 -2.20 -3.86
N ALA A 54 -8.13 -2.87 -3.73
CA ALA A 54 -6.82 -2.35 -4.07
C ALA A 54 -6.16 -3.24 -5.13
N SER A 55 -5.69 -2.63 -6.20
CA SER A 55 -4.85 -3.26 -7.21
C SER A 55 -3.56 -2.48 -7.34
N MET A 56 -2.43 -3.18 -7.39
CA MET A 56 -1.13 -2.55 -7.44
C MET A 56 -0.26 -3.24 -8.48
N LEU A 57 0.33 -2.46 -9.36
CA LEU A 57 1.35 -2.89 -10.30
C LEU A 57 2.71 -2.44 -9.79
N ILE A 58 3.62 -3.39 -9.61
CA ILE A 58 4.97 -3.16 -9.12
C ILE A 58 5.91 -3.51 -10.27
N SER A 59 6.71 -2.53 -10.69
CA SER A 59 7.74 -2.72 -11.71
C SER A 59 9.07 -2.27 -11.16
N ARG A 60 10.06 -3.15 -11.25
CA ARG A 60 11.42 -2.92 -10.81
C ARG A 60 12.36 -3.16 -11.96
N LYS A 61 13.11 -2.13 -12.32
CA LYS A 61 14.18 -2.20 -13.31
C LYS A 61 15.51 -2.25 -12.57
N CYS A 62 16.16 -3.42 -12.59
CA CYS A 62 17.55 -3.57 -12.18
C CYS A 62 18.45 -3.50 -13.42
N ASN A 63 19.75 -3.28 -13.23
CA ASN A 63 20.71 -3.12 -14.33
C ASN A 63 20.76 -4.35 -15.29
N THR A 64 20.44 -5.54 -14.79
CA THR A 64 20.51 -6.80 -15.54
C THR A 64 19.15 -7.44 -15.82
N ASN A 65 18.12 -7.17 -15.01
CA ASN A 65 16.82 -7.83 -15.07
C ASN A 65 15.68 -6.85 -14.73
N ASN A 66 14.52 -7.11 -15.35
CA ASN A 66 13.28 -6.44 -14.98
C ASN A 66 12.38 -7.42 -14.23
N TYR A 67 11.81 -6.98 -13.13
CA TYR A 67 10.87 -7.75 -12.33
C TYR A 67 9.55 -7.00 -12.29
N SER A 68 8.45 -7.71 -12.52
CA SER A 68 7.11 -7.15 -12.39
C SER A 68 6.26 -8.07 -11.54
N SER A 69 5.61 -7.52 -10.53
CA SER A 69 4.59 -8.22 -9.75
C SER A 69 3.29 -7.43 -9.77
N HIS A 70 2.19 -8.12 -9.50
CA HIS A 70 0.90 -7.47 -9.33
C HIS A 70 0.23 -7.94 -8.05
N PHE A 71 -0.32 -6.99 -7.30
CA PHE A 71 -1.08 -7.25 -6.10
C PHE A 71 -2.56 -6.96 -6.35
N ASN A 72 -3.42 -7.83 -5.82
CA ASN A 72 -4.86 -7.60 -5.76
C ASN A 72 -5.35 -7.96 -4.35
N GLY A 73 -6.23 -7.12 -3.81
CA GLY A 73 -6.74 -7.32 -2.46
C GLY A 73 -7.73 -6.26 -2.05
N VAL A 74 -7.87 -6.14 -0.73
CA VAL A 74 -8.69 -5.13 -0.08
C VAL A 74 -7.81 -4.10 0.59
N PHE A 75 -8.37 -2.92 0.82
CA PHE A 75 -7.74 -1.94 1.68
C PHE A 75 -8.70 -1.43 2.75
N LEU A 76 -8.12 -0.93 3.84
CA LEU A 76 -8.81 -0.13 4.85
C LEU A 76 -8.16 1.25 4.87
N ARG A 77 -8.97 2.29 5.02
CA ARG A 77 -8.49 3.66 5.09
C ARG A 77 -8.90 4.28 6.42
N PHE A 78 -7.94 4.71 7.22
CA PHE A 78 -8.22 5.49 8.41
C PHE A 78 -7.50 6.83 8.31
N GLN A 79 -8.27 7.92 8.16
CA GLN A 79 -7.73 9.26 7.90
C GLN A 79 -6.82 9.30 6.66
N ASN A 80 -5.54 9.61 6.85
CA ASN A 80 -4.49 9.62 5.83
C ASN A 80 -3.72 8.29 5.74
N HIS A 81 -4.04 7.30 6.57
CA HIS A 81 -3.39 5.99 6.56
C HIS A 81 -4.21 4.98 5.76
N TYR A 82 -3.48 4.15 5.01
CA TYR A 82 -4.02 3.10 4.16
C TYR A 82 -3.34 1.79 4.51
N TYR A 83 -4.14 0.75 4.68
CA TYR A 83 -3.70 -0.61 5.00
C TYR A 83 -4.19 -1.53 3.91
N LEU A 84 -3.30 -2.29 3.29
CA LEU A 84 -3.58 -3.20 2.20
C LEU A 84 -3.39 -4.64 2.67
N LEU A 85 -4.32 -5.50 2.27
CA LEU A 85 -4.24 -6.93 2.52
C LEU A 85 -4.72 -7.69 1.28
N GLY A 86 -3.90 -8.62 0.79
CA GLY A 86 -4.24 -9.37 -0.42
C GLY A 86 -3.13 -10.31 -0.86
N MET A 87 -3.18 -10.67 -2.15
CA MET A 87 -2.22 -11.56 -2.78
C MET A 87 -1.34 -10.77 -3.75
N GLU A 88 -0.04 -10.85 -3.57
CA GLU A 88 0.96 -10.45 -4.56
C GLU A 88 1.33 -11.66 -5.44
N HIS A 89 1.29 -11.48 -6.75
CA HIS A 89 1.70 -12.47 -7.74
C HIS A 89 3.02 -12.00 -8.35
N ILE A 90 4.09 -12.72 -8.03
CA ILE A 90 5.46 -12.40 -8.45
C ILE A 90 5.74 -12.96 -9.84
N ASP A 91 5.19 -14.14 -10.13
CA ASP A 91 5.20 -14.79 -11.44
C ASP A 91 3.94 -15.67 -11.60
N ASN A 92 3.82 -16.42 -12.71
CA ASN A 92 2.63 -17.26 -13.00
C ASN A 92 2.37 -18.35 -11.95
N ASN A 93 3.39 -18.79 -11.20
CA ASN A 93 3.31 -19.92 -10.27
C ASN A 93 3.58 -19.51 -8.82
N ASN A 94 4.00 -18.28 -8.58
CA ASN A 94 4.42 -17.80 -7.28
C ASN A 94 3.56 -16.62 -6.83
N SER A 95 2.84 -16.85 -5.74
CA SER A 95 2.02 -15.84 -5.11
C SER A 95 2.18 -15.91 -3.61
N GLN A 96 2.11 -14.76 -2.96
CA GLN A 96 2.27 -14.64 -1.52
C GLN A 96 1.23 -13.68 -0.94
N LEU A 97 0.84 -13.97 0.31
CA LEU A 97 0.05 -13.01 1.08
C LEU A 97 0.92 -11.79 1.35
N MET A 98 0.38 -10.62 1.04
CA MET A 98 1.05 -9.34 1.23
C MET A 98 0.19 -8.46 2.14
N PHE A 99 0.85 -7.93 3.16
CA PHE A 99 0.34 -6.83 3.98
C PHE A 99 1.24 -5.62 3.77
N SER A 100 0.65 -4.48 3.46
CA SER A 100 1.38 -3.24 3.23
C SER A 100 0.60 -2.05 3.76
N SER A 101 1.30 -0.95 3.99
CA SER A 101 0.69 0.30 4.38
C SER A 101 1.38 1.49 3.74
N PHE A 102 0.62 2.56 3.54
CA PHE A 102 1.14 3.85 3.13
C PHE A 102 0.32 4.97 3.76
N PHE A 103 0.87 6.17 3.76
CA PHE A 103 0.17 7.33 4.26
C PHE A 103 0.30 8.51 3.31
N MET A 104 -0.71 9.37 3.32
CA MET A 104 -0.67 10.66 2.63
C MET A 104 -0.04 11.68 3.57
N ASP A 105 1.10 12.24 3.17
CA ASP A 105 1.82 13.24 3.97
C ASP A 105 1.13 14.61 3.89
N SER A 106 0.58 14.95 2.72
CA SER A 106 -0.18 16.18 2.53
C SER A 106 -1.45 15.95 1.70
N LEU A 107 -2.61 16.19 2.35
CA LEU A 107 -3.92 16.15 1.72
C LEU A 107 -4.08 17.20 0.60
N ARG A 108 -3.25 18.25 0.61
CA ARG A 108 -3.34 19.40 -0.32
C ARG A 108 -2.48 19.22 -1.57
N SER A 109 -1.32 18.58 -1.47
CA SER A 109 -0.43 18.33 -2.61
C SER A 109 -0.70 16.97 -3.27
N GLY A 110 -1.34 16.04 -2.55
CA GLY A 110 -1.56 14.69 -3.06
C GLY A 110 -0.30 13.82 -3.01
N ASP A 111 0.71 14.25 -2.26
CA ASP A 111 1.93 13.50 -2.03
C ASP A 111 1.68 12.37 -1.01
N ALA A 112 2.23 11.21 -1.32
CA ALA A 112 2.04 9.96 -0.60
C ALA A 112 3.40 9.34 -0.30
N ILE A 113 3.54 8.75 0.89
CA ILE A 113 4.73 8.03 1.31
C ILE A 113 4.35 6.57 1.47
N TYR A 114 4.92 5.72 0.61
CA TYR A 114 4.75 4.28 0.65
C TYR A 114 5.96 3.62 1.31
N ILE A 115 5.70 2.79 2.31
CA ILE A 115 6.74 2.03 3.01
C ILE A 115 6.73 0.62 2.42
N SER A 116 7.67 0.37 1.51
CA SER A 116 7.81 -0.93 0.88
C SER A 116 8.37 -1.97 1.85
N HIS A 117 7.65 -3.06 2.03
CA HIS A 117 8.16 -4.32 2.60
C HIS A 117 8.47 -5.33 1.50
N SER A 118 9.07 -4.91 0.37
CA SER A 118 9.46 -5.86 -0.66
C SER A 118 10.68 -6.67 -0.18
N PRO A 119 10.60 -8.01 -0.15
CA PRO A 119 11.74 -8.87 0.19
C PRO A 119 12.78 -8.99 -0.93
N ILE A 120 12.49 -8.42 -2.10
CA ILE A 120 13.35 -8.49 -3.28
C ILE A 120 14.07 -7.15 -3.37
N SER A 121 15.37 -7.17 -3.62
CA SER A 121 16.20 -5.98 -3.82
C SER A 121 17.15 -6.23 -4.97
N CYS A 122 17.46 -5.20 -5.76
CA CYS A 122 18.44 -5.31 -6.86
C CYS A 122 19.87 -5.58 -6.34
N GLN A 123 20.11 -5.34 -5.04
CA GLN A 123 21.28 -5.80 -4.32
C GLN A 123 20.80 -6.88 -3.33
N ASN A 124 21.54 -7.95 -3.07
CA ASN A 124 21.14 -9.03 -2.14
C ASN A 124 20.92 -8.60 -0.66
N ASN A 125 20.65 -7.33 -0.40
CA ASN A 125 20.32 -6.75 0.89
C ASN A 125 18.83 -6.42 0.94
N TYR A 126 18.13 -6.97 1.93
CA TYR A 126 16.78 -6.54 2.30
C TYR A 126 16.82 -5.05 2.66
N TYR A 127 16.25 -4.20 1.81
CA TYR A 127 16.07 -2.78 2.08
C TYR A 127 14.59 -2.45 2.10
N SER A 128 14.16 -1.81 3.18
CA SER A 128 12.90 -1.09 3.24
C SER A 128 13.08 0.25 2.54
N ASP A 129 12.67 0.33 1.27
CA ASP A 129 12.72 1.59 0.53
C ASP A 129 11.45 2.42 0.78
N ILE A 130 11.67 3.70 1.05
CA ILE A 130 10.60 4.70 1.11
C ILE A 130 10.36 5.17 -0.32
N LEU A 131 9.19 4.86 -0.86
CA LEU A 131 8.77 5.34 -2.18
C LEU A 131 7.92 6.61 -1.99
N LEU A 132 8.32 7.68 -2.67
CA LEU A 132 7.52 8.89 -2.75
C LEU A 132 6.56 8.75 -3.93
N GLY A 133 5.29 9.04 -3.70
CA GLY A 133 4.27 8.98 -4.72
C GLY A 133 3.41 10.21 -4.76
N LYS A 134 2.71 10.33 -5.88
CA LYS A 134 1.78 11.42 -6.16
C LYS A 134 0.47 10.82 -6.65
N ARG A 135 -0.63 11.50 -6.35
CA ARG A 135 -1.93 11.14 -6.91
C ARG A 135 -1.96 11.43 -8.41
N VAL A 136 -2.46 10.48 -9.20
CA VAL A 136 -2.75 10.66 -10.62
C VAL A 136 -4.17 11.23 -10.73
N ILE A 137 -4.29 12.39 -11.37
CA ILE A 137 -5.58 13.03 -11.71
C ILE A 137 -5.77 12.78 -13.20
N ASN A 138 -6.71 11.89 -13.55
CA ASN A 138 -7.19 11.72 -14.91
C ASN A 138 -8.38 12.64 -15.17
#